data_AF-A0AAV8WQ61-F1
#
_entry.id   AF-A0AAV8WQ61-F1
#
_cell.length_a   1.000
_cell.length_b   1.000
_cell.length_c   1.000
_cell.angle_alpha   90.00
_cell.angle_beta   90.00
_cell.angle_gamma   90.00
#
_symmetry.space_group_name_H-M   'P 1'
#
loop_
_entity.id
_entity.type
_entity.pdbx_description
1 polymer ?
#
loop_
_entity_poly.entity_id
_entity_poly.type
_entity_poly.pdbx_seq_one_letter_code
_entity_poly.pdbx_strand_id
1 'polypeptide(L)' 'MRLISLTFDEAVTDNLYNTYWEPLLFSRVNPDGQPIGATFFVPHEYTDYERVNDLYNYGFEIGIHSVT' A
#
# COMPACT_ATOMS: atom_id res chain seq x y z
N MET A 1 -7.96 -21.36 8.09
CA MET A 1 -7.28 -20.11 7.69
C MET A 1 -7.86 -19.66 6.36
N ARG A 2 -8.41 -18.44 6.28
CA ARG A 2 -8.84 -17.85 5.00
C ARG A 2 -7.93 -16.67 4.71
N LEU A 3 -7.27 -16.69 3.56
CA LEU A 3 -6.44 -15.60 3.09
C LEU A 3 -7.30 -14.68 2.21
N ILE A 4 -7.07 -13.37 2.33
CA ILE A 4 -7.67 -12.33 1.51
C ILE A 4 -6.53 -11.42 1.07
N SER A 5 -6.40 -11.22 -0.24
CA SER A 5 -5.42 -10.30 -0.81
C SER A 5 -6.08 -8.97 -1.10
N LEU A 6 -5.55 -7.89 -0.53
CA LEU A 6 -5.96 -6.52 -0.82
C LEU A 6 -4.95 -5.89 -1.78
N THR A 7 -5.44 -5.39 -2.91
CA THR A 7 -4.60 -4.81 -3.97
C THR A 7 -5.10 -3.43 -4.35
N PHE A 8 -4.18 -2.48 -4.53
CA PHE A 8 -4.45 -1.13 -5.05
C PHE A 8 -3.69 -0.92 -6.35
N ASP A 9 -4.30 -0.22 -7.31
CA ASP A 9 -3.80 -0.12 -8.69
C ASP A 9 -3.62 1.33 -9.17
N GLU A 10 -3.52 2.27 -8.23
CA GLU A 10 -3.38 3.71 -8.50
C GLU A 10 -1.99 4.25 -8.18
N ALA A 11 -1.66 5.41 -8.76
CA ALA A 11 -0.47 6.18 -8.42
C ALA A 11 -0.43 6.50 -6.92
N VAL A 12 0.75 6.35 -6.32
CA VAL A 12 0.94 6.69 -4.91
C VAL A 12 1.10 8.20 -4.81
N THR A 13 0.15 8.88 -4.17
CA THR A 13 0.23 10.33 -3.93
C THR A 13 0.15 10.60 -2.44
N ASP A 14 0.75 11.70 -1.99
CA ASP A 14 0.71 12.12 -0.59
C ASP A 14 -0.74 12.24 -0.05
N ASN A 15 -1.67 12.74 -0.88
CA ASN A 15 -3.08 12.83 -0.52
C ASN A 15 -3.73 11.46 -0.29
N LEU A 16 -3.52 10.49 -1.20
CA LEU A 16 -4.06 9.14 -1.05
C LEU A 16 -3.48 8.42 0.17
N TYR A 17 -2.16 8.57 0.37
CA TYR A 17 -1.45 8.00 1.49
C TYR A 17 -2.03 8.48 2.83
N ASN A 18 -2.05 9.80 3.06
CA ASN A 18 -2.44 10.40 4.34
C ASN A 18 -3.96 10.30 4.59
N THR A 19 -4.78 10.43 3.54
CA THR A 19 -6.24 10.49 3.70
C THR A 19 -6.88 9.12 3.80
N TYR A 20 -6.34 8.13 3.07
CA TYR A 20 -6.99 6.82 2.95
C TYR A 20 -6.13 5.70 3.52
N TRP A 21 -4.90 5.52 3.04
CA TRP A 21 -4.15 4.30 3.36
C TRP A 21 -3.63 4.26 4.79
N GLU A 22 -3.03 5.34 5.28
CA GLU A 22 -2.56 5.43 6.66
C GLU A 22 -3.68 5.14 7.68
N PRO A 23 -4.81 5.89 7.69
CA PRO A 23 -5.86 5.67 8.69
C PRO A 23 -6.58 4.33 8.52
N LEU A 24 -6.66 3.78 7.30
CA LEU A 24 -7.39 2.53 7.06
C LEU A 24 -6.55 1.27 7.27
N LEU A 25 -5.25 1.30 7.01
CA LEU A 25 -4.40 0.10 6.96
C LEU A 25 -3.40 0.01 8.12
N PHE A 26 -2.80 1.13 8.57
CA PHE A 26 -1.61 1.11 9.44
C PHE A 26 -1.91 0.76 10.92
N SER A 27 -3.18 0.67 11.29
CA SER A 27 -3.58 0.22 12.63
C SER A 27 -4.32 -1.12 12.60
N ARG A 28 -4.46 -1.73 11.42
CA ARG A 28 -5.22 -2.97 11.25
C ARG A 28 -4.33 -4.16 11.51
N VAL A 29 -4.84 -5.07 12.32
CA VAL A 29 -4.22 -6.35 12.63
C VAL A 29 -5.12 -7.51 12.25
N ASN A 30 -4.50 -8.62 11.89
CA ASN A 30 -5.16 -9.91 11.72
C ASN A 30 -5.55 -10.51 13.09
N PRO A 31 -6.38 -11.57 13.13
CA PRO A 31 -6.76 -12.22 14.38
C PRO A 31 -5.60 -12.80 15.21
N ASP A 32 -4.42 -12.96 14.60
CA ASP A 32 -3.18 -13.38 15.27
C ASP A 32 -2.39 -12.18 15.87
N GLY A 33 -2.91 -10.97 15.75
CA GLY A 33 -2.31 -9.74 16.26
C GLY A 33 -1.19 -9.16 15.39
N GLN A 34 -0.88 -9.76 14.23
CA GLN A 34 0.11 -9.20 13.29
C GLN A 34 -0.55 -8.14 12.38
N PRO A 35 0.20 -7.11 11.94
CA PRO A 35 -0.29 -6.15 10.95
C PRO A 35 -0.84 -6.84 9.69
N ILE A 36 -1.86 -6.25 9.06
CA ILE A 36 -2.36 -6.75 7.77
C ILE A 36 -1.36 -6.50 6.65
N GLY A 37 -1.42 -7.33 5.60
CA GLY A 37 -0.72 -7.08 4.34
C GLY A 37 -1.62 -6.46 3.29
N ALA A 38 -1.02 -5.74 2.35
CA ALA A 38 -1.63 -5.21 1.14
C ALA A 38 -0.56 -5.09 0.04
N THR A 39 -0.97 -5.16 -1.22
CA THR A 39 -0.09 -5.00 -2.39
C THR A 39 -0.49 -3.74 -3.16
N PHE A 40 0.48 -2.90 -3.49
CA PHE A 40 0.30 -1.69 -4.30
C PHE A 40 0.96 -1.88 -5.67
N PHE A 41 0.16 -1.92 -6.72
CA PHE A 41 0.63 -1.93 -8.11
C PHE A 41 0.75 -0.49 -8.59
N VAL A 42 1.97 0.03 -8.61
CA VAL A 42 2.23 1.47 -8.79
C VAL A 42 2.64 1.80 -10.23
N PRO A 43 1.97 2.74 -10.91
CA PRO A 43 2.45 3.31 -12.17
C PRO A 43 3.60 4.28 -11.92
N HIS A 44 4.41 4.56 -12.95
CA HIS A 44 5.45 5.58 -12.85
C HIS A 44 4.88 7.00 -12.77
N GLU A 45 3.89 7.32 -13.60
CA GLU A 45 3.34 8.67 -13.70
C GLU A 45 2.63 9.07 -12.41
N TYR A 46 2.89 10.29 -11.93
CA TYR A 46 2.31 10.90 -10.73
C TYR A 46 2.58 10.19 -9.39
N THR A 47 3.49 9.20 -9.37
CA THR A 47 3.86 8.47 -8.15
C THR A 47 4.93 9.22 -7.34
N ASP A 48 4.62 9.45 -6.06
CA ASP A 48 5.54 9.91 -5.03
C ASP A 48 6.35 8.73 -4.46
N TYR A 49 7.61 8.64 -4.87
CA TYR A 49 8.50 7.55 -4.46
C TYR A 49 8.95 7.62 -2.99
N GLU A 50 8.83 8.78 -2.32
CA GLU A 50 9.05 8.87 -0.87
C GLU A 50 7.96 8.05 -0.16
N ARG A 51 6.71 8.24 -0.57
CA ARG A 51 5.57 7.50 -0.02
C ARG A 51 5.58 6.02 -0.40
N VAL A 52 6.07 5.67 -1.59
CA VAL A 52 6.31 4.26 -1.96
C VAL A 52 7.32 3.62 -0.99
N ASN A 53 8.41 4.33 -0.68
CA ASN A 53 9.40 3.87 0.27
C ASN A 53 8.81 3.72 1.68
N ASP A 54 7.93 4.62 2.12
CA ASP A 54 7.24 4.51 3.41
C ASP A 54 6.35 3.26 3.46
N LEU A 55 5.54 3.02 2.43
CA LEU A 55 4.70 1.83 2.31
C LEU A 55 5.52 0.54 2.37
N TYR A 56 6.65 0.49 1.68
CA TYR A 56 7.57 -0.65 1.71
C TYR A 56 8.19 -0.84 3.11
N ASN A 57 8.66 0.22 3.76
CA ASN A 57 9.24 0.15 5.10
C ASN A 57 8.21 -0.25 6.17
N TYR A 58 6.94 0.05 5.95
CA TYR A 58 5.85 -0.41 6.80
C TYR A 58 5.55 -1.92 6.63
N GLY A 59 5.98 -2.53 5.52
CA GLY A 59 5.83 -3.97 5.25
C GLY A 59 4.77 -4.31 4.21
N PHE A 60 4.29 -3.33 3.43
CA PHE A 60 3.43 -3.59 2.28
C PHE A 60 4.23 -4.02 1.04
N GLU A 61 3.60 -4.80 0.18
CA GLU A 61 4.20 -5.27 -1.06
C GLU A 61 4.02 -4.22 -2.17
N ILE A 62 5.09 -3.95 -2.93
CA ILE A 62 5.06 -3.02 -4.06
C ILE A 62 5.27 -3.80 -5.37
N GLY A 63 4.27 -3.76 -6.23
CA GLY A 63 4.31 -4.26 -7.61
C GLY A 63 4.37 -3.11 -8.63
N ILE A 64 4.72 -3.42 -9.87
CA ILE A 64 4.85 -2.42 -10.95
C ILE A 64 3.58 -2.44 -11.81
N HIS A 65 2.97 -1.28 -12.06
CA HIS A 65 1.84 -1.10 -12.98
C HIS A 65 2.17 -0.14 -14.13
N SER A 66 3.07 -0.57 -15.01
CA SER A 66 3.49 0.19 -16.20
C SER A 66 4.21 1.52 -15.94
N VAL A 67 4.87 2.04 -16.96
CA VAL A 67 5.64 3.30 -16.95
C VAL A 67 5.04 4.35 -17.89
N THR A 68 4.30 3.89 -18.91
CA THR A 68 3.88 4.64 -20.11
C THR A 68 3.27 5.99 -19.83
#